data_AF-A0A1C6BTW3-F1
#
_entry.id   AF-A0A1C6BTW3-F1
#
_cell.length_a   1.000
_cell.length_b   1.000
_cell.length_c   1.000
_cell.angle_alpha   90.00
_cell.angle_beta   90.00
_cell.angle_gamma   90.00
#
_symmetry.space_group_name_H-M   'P 1'
#
loop_
_entity.id
_entity.type
_entity.pdbx_description
1 polymer ?
#
loop_
_entity_poly.entity_id
_entity_poly.type
_entity_poly.pdbx_seq_one_letter_code
_entity_poly.pdbx_strand_id
1 'polypeptide(L)'
;MGHNSIVGKSREILASESQDSNTQIQRYVRLTNLVPELLEFVDEGRIKMCPAVELSYLDEDCQRDVVDEIDLNDATPSHDQTIRMRKLFNEDNLTTEAIHAVMSEEKPNQKEKIVLRGDRVRQLIPKNIPVSQTEDFVYKALEHYNKFFND
;
A
#
# COMPACT_ATOMS: atom_id res chain seq x y z
N MET A 1 -47.51 22.87 12.29
CA MET A 1 -46.96 22.64 10.94
C MET A 1 -45.44 22.75 11.03
N GLY A 2 -44.76 21.65 11.32
CA GLY A 2 -43.29 21.64 11.45
C GLY A 2 -42.66 21.32 10.11
N HIS A 3 -41.95 22.28 9.52
CA HIS A 3 -41.04 22.02 8.41
C HIS A 3 -39.86 21.21 8.95
N ASN A 4 -39.91 19.88 8.80
CA ASN A 4 -38.73 19.05 8.98
C ASN A 4 -37.87 19.19 7.72
N SER A 5 -37.16 20.31 7.62
CA SER A 5 -36.13 20.47 6.60
C SER A 5 -35.02 19.49 6.95
N ILE A 6 -34.90 18.41 6.17
CA ILE A 6 -33.77 17.48 6.26
C ILE A 6 -32.57 18.26 5.73
N VAL A 7 -31.95 19.07 6.60
CA VAL A 7 -30.71 19.78 6.31
C VAL A 7 -29.58 18.79 6.57
N GLY A 8 -29.39 17.88 5.63
CA GLY A 8 -28.21 17.04 5.52
C GLY A 8 -27.70 17.06 4.09
N LYS A 9 -26.39 17.11 3.87
CA LYS A 9 -25.84 16.97 2.50
C LYS A 9 -26.28 15.61 1.94
N SER A 10 -26.50 15.45 0.63
CA SER A 10 -27.05 14.20 0.03
C SER A 10 -26.35 12.91 0.49
N ARG A 11 -25.07 12.99 0.83
CA ARG A 11 -24.28 11.87 1.35
C ARG A 11 -24.59 11.48 2.81
N GLU A 12 -25.04 12.42 3.64
CA GLU A 12 -25.52 12.15 5.01
C GLU A 12 -26.86 11.43 4.98
N ILE A 13 -27.73 11.78 4.03
CA ILE A 13 -28.99 11.09 3.78
C ILE A 13 -28.71 9.66 3.33
N LEU A 14 -27.87 9.46 2.31
CA LEU A 14 -27.48 8.13 1.83
C LEU A 14 -26.83 7.27 2.93
N ALA A 15 -26.00 7.85 3.80
CA ALA A 15 -25.40 7.12 4.93
C ALA A 15 -26.45 6.72 5.98
N SER A 16 -27.50 7.53 6.18
CA SER A 16 -28.60 7.18 7.10
C SER A 16 -29.52 6.08 6.55
N GLU A 17 -29.52 5.89 5.23
CA GLU A 17 -30.31 4.88 4.51
C GLU A 17 -29.49 3.64 4.10
N SER A 18 -28.19 3.62 4.39
CA SER A 18 -27.25 2.53 4.04
C SER A 18 -26.54 1.98 5.29
N GLN A 19 -25.94 0.78 5.16
CA GLN A 19 -24.98 0.27 6.14
C GLN A 19 -23.61 0.96 6.02
N ASP A 20 -23.37 1.68 4.93
CA ASP A 20 -22.11 2.36 4.65
C ASP A 20 -22.00 3.70 5.37
N SER A 21 -20.83 3.94 5.96
CA SER A 21 -20.51 5.25 6.52
C SER A 21 -20.42 6.33 5.44
N ASN A 22 -20.61 7.59 5.83
CA ASN A 22 -20.42 8.74 4.93
C ASN A 22 -19.04 8.75 4.26
N THR A 23 -18.00 8.32 5.00
CA THR A 23 -16.64 8.16 4.49
C THR A 23 -16.55 7.09 3.41
N GLN A 24 -17.23 5.97 3.58
CA GLN A 24 -17.24 4.90 2.58
C GLN A 24 -17.94 5.36 1.29
N ILE A 25 -19.09 6.03 1.43
CA ILE A 25 -19.80 6.65 0.30
C ILE A 25 -18.91 7.68 -0.42
N GLN A 26 -18.11 8.47 0.32
CA GLN A 26 -17.14 9.39 -0.28
C GLN A 26 -16.17 8.68 -1.21
N ARG A 27 -15.64 7.55 -0.74
CA ARG A 27 -14.61 6.80 -1.44
C ARG A 27 -15.16 6.22 -2.72
N TYR A 28 -16.38 5.65 -2.68
CA TYR A 28 -17.05 5.17 -3.89
C TYR A 28 -17.27 6.28 -4.92
N VAL A 29 -17.77 7.44 -4.49
CA VAL A 29 -17.91 8.61 -5.37
C VAL A 29 -16.57 9.05 -5.92
N ARG A 30 -15.49 8.94 -5.13
CA ARG A 30 -14.17 9.34 -5.59
C ARG A 30 -13.65 8.43 -6.70
N LEU A 31 -13.87 7.11 -6.62
CA LEU A 31 -13.43 6.16 -7.65
C LEU A 31 -13.96 6.48 -9.04
N THR A 32 -15.07 7.20 -9.18
CA THR A 32 -15.58 7.62 -10.49
C THR A 32 -14.70 8.65 -11.21
N ASN A 33 -13.62 9.12 -10.57
CA ASN A 33 -12.61 10.01 -11.16
C ASN A 33 -11.36 9.23 -11.60
N LEU A 34 -11.39 7.90 -11.51
CA LEU A 34 -10.33 7.06 -12.06
C LEU A 34 -10.48 6.93 -13.57
N VAL A 35 -9.35 6.82 -14.26
CA VAL A 35 -9.32 6.31 -15.63
C VAL A 35 -9.82 4.86 -15.68
N PRO A 36 -10.45 4.42 -16.78
CA PRO A 36 -11.07 3.10 -16.87
C PRO A 36 -10.15 1.95 -16.48
N GLU A 37 -8.88 2.02 -16.85
CA GLU A 37 -7.86 0.99 -16.61
C GLU A 37 -7.57 0.83 -15.11
N LEU A 38 -7.44 1.94 -14.38
CA LEU A 38 -7.26 1.90 -12.93
C LEU A 38 -8.53 1.40 -12.22
N LEU A 39 -9.71 1.72 -12.75
CA LEU A 39 -10.97 1.22 -12.21
C LEU A 39 -11.10 -0.30 -12.41
N GLU A 40 -10.70 -0.81 -13.58
CA GLU A 40 -10.65 -2.25 -13.86
C GLU A 40 -9.71 -2.97 -12.89
N PHE A 41 -8.53 -2.43 -12.61
CA PHE A 41 -7.63 -3.01 -11.60
C PHE A 41 -8.22 -3.03 -10.18
N VAL A 42 -9.13 -2.10 -9.86
CA VAL A 42 -9.87 -2.11 -8.59
C VAL A 42 -10.93 -3.21 -8.60
N ASP A 43 -11.69 -3.33 -9.68
CA ASP A 43 -12.75 -4.34 -9.84
C ASP A 43 -12.18 -5.76 -9.83
N GLU A 44 -11.02 -5.97 -10.43
CA GLU A 44 -10.24 -7.22 -10.37
C GLU A 44 -9.63 -7.48 -8.98
N GLY A 45 -9.65 -6.49 -8.09
CA GLY A 45 -9.09 -6.56 -6.75
C GLY A 45 -7.55 -6.49 -6.68
N ARG A 46 -6.89 -6.17 -7.80
CA ARG A 46 -5.44 -5.93 -7.91
C ARG A 46 -5.04 -4.65 -7.15
N ILE A 47 -5.82 -3.59 -7.28
CA ILE A 47 -5.68 -2.36 -6.49
C ILE A 47 -6.75 -2.32 -5.40
N LYS A 48 -6.33 -2.08 -4.14
CA LYS A 48 -7.28 -1.94 -3.03
C LYS A 48 -7.90 -0.53 -3.01
N MET A 49 -9.06 -0.41 -2.38
CA MET A 49 -9.82 0.83 -2.27
C MET A 49 -9.00 2.05 -1.83
N CYS A 50 -8.18 1.91 -0.78
CA CYS A 50 -7.43 3.05 -0.25
C CYS A 50 -6.41 3.62 -1.26
N PRO A 51 -5.51 2.81 -1.87
CA PRO A 51 -4.66 3.29 -2.96
C PRO A 51 -5.44 3.89 -4.14
N ALA A 52 -6.54 3.26 -4.56
CA ALA A 52 -7.39 3.76 -5.64
C ALA A 52 -7.97 5.14 -5.35
N VAL A 53 -8.41 5.37 -4.11
CA VAL A 53 -8.90 6.68 -3.67
C VAL A 53 -7.79 7.73 -3.72
N GLU A 54 -6.54 7.40 -3.38
CA GLU A 54 -5.45 8.36 -3.52
C GLU A 54 -5.15 8.69 -4.99
N LEU A 55 -5.11 7.68 -5.87
CA LEU A 55 -4.88 7.85 -7.31
C LEU A 55 -5.97 8.70 -7.98
N SER A 56 -7.22 8.56 -7.54
CA SER A 56 -8.33 9.36 -8.07
C SER A 56 -8.24 10.86 -7.74
N TYR A 57 -7.23 11.31 -6.98
CA TYR A 57 -6.91 12.74 -6.80
C TYR A 57 -5.94 13.31 -7.83
N LEU A 58 -5.28 12.46 -8.61
CA LEU A 58 -4.42 12.86 -9.70
C LEU A 58 -5.27 13.25 -10.92
N ASP A 59 -4.70 14.05 -11.83
CA ASP A 59 -5.31 14.29 -13.14
C ASP A 59 -5.19 13.06 -14.05
N GLU A 60 -5.88 13.11 -15.18
CA GLU A 60 -5.97 11.99 -16.12
C GLU A 60 -4.60 11.56 -16.66
N ASP A 61 -3.71 12.52 -16.94
CA ASP A 61 -2.39 12.26 -17.50
C ASP A 61 -1.50 11.54 -16.47
N CYS A 62 -1.44 12.03 -15.23
CA CYS A 62 -0.70 11.35 -14.15
C CYS A 62 -1.27 9.96 -13.84
N GLN A 63 -2.58 9.76 -13.97
CA GLN A 63 -3.19 8.44 -13.80
C GLN A 63 -2.77 7.47 -14.91
N ARG A 64 -2.67 7.94 -16.15
CA ARG A 64 -2.18 7.11 -17.27
C ARG A 64 -0.71 6.75 -17.12
N ASP A 65 0.12 7.67 -16.65
CA ASP A 65 1.53 7.36 -16.33
C ASP A 65 1.64 6.24 -15.28
N VAL A 66 0.75 6.21 -14.29
CA VAL A 66 0.68 5.10 -13.32
C VAL A 66 0.25 3.79 -13.99
N VAL A 67 -0.69 3.82 -14.94
CA VAL A 67 -1.11 2.63 -15.70
C VAL A 67 0.06 2.08 -16.51
N ASP A 68 0.78 2.94 -17.23
CA ASP A 68 1.95 2.55 -18.02
C ASP A 68 3.02 1.88 -17.13
N GLU A 69 3.29 2.42 -15.94
CA GLU A 69 4.22 1.80 -14.99
C GLU A 69 3.71 0.49 -14.38
N ILE A 70 2.38 0.33 -14.21
CA ILE A 70 1.80 -0.96 -13.80
C ILE A 70 2.06 -2.01 -14.88
N ASP A 71 1.84 -1.66 -16.15
CA ASP A 71 2.00 -2.57 -17.28
C ASP A 71 3.48 -2.91 -17.56
N LEU A 72 4.38 -1.93 -17.43
CA LEU A 72 5.82 -2.11 -17.62
C LEU A 72 6.44 -3.04 -16.56
N ASN A 73 6.00 -2.93 -15.30
CA ASN A 73 6.60 -3.65 -14.18
C ASN A 73 5.77 -4.84 -13.67
N ASP A 74 4.57 -5.07 -14.25
CA ASP A 74 3.55 -5.99 -13.74
C ASP A 74 3.32 -5.83 -12.22
N ALA A 75 3.23 -4.58 -11.75
CA ALA A 75 3.21 -4.27 -10.33
C ALA A 75 2.31 -3.07 -9.98
N THR A 76 1.33 -3.29 -9.09
CA THR A 76 0.44 -2.22 -8.61
C THR A 76 1.06 -1.41 -7.47
N PRO A 77 0.79 -0.10 -7.36
CA PRO A 77 1.31 0.72 -6.27
C PRO A 77 0.66 0.35 -4.92
N SER A 78 1.45 0.46 -3.85
CA SER A 78 0.97 0.34 -2.46
C SER A 78 0.27 1.62 -2.00
N HIS A 79 -0.44 1.55 -0.88
CA HIS A 79 -1.12 2.73 -0.33
C HIS A 79 -0.14 3.87 -0.03
N ASP A 80 1.01 3.57 0.61
CA ASP A 80 2.02 4.57 0.94
C ASP A 80 2.64 5.21 -0.30
N GLN A 81 2.82 4.44 -1.39
CA GLN A 81 3.25 4.99 -2.68
C GLN A 81 2.22 5.96 -3.24
N THR A 82 0.93 5.59 -3.26
CA THR A 82 -0.13 6.46 -3.78
C THR A 82 -0.34 7.74 -2.94
N ILE A 83 -0.14 7.68 -1.61
CA ILE A 83 -0.14 8.87 -0.73
C ILE A 83 0.97 9.83 -1.15
N ARG A 84 2.18 9.30 -1.42
CA ARG A 84 3.32 10.12 -1.83
C ARG A 84 3.14 10.70 -3.24
N MET A 85 2.62 9.92 -4.18
CA MET A 85 2.26 10.43 -5.51
C MET A 85 1.28 11.60 -5.40
N ARG A 86 0.20 11.44 -4.63
CA ARG A 86 -0.77 12.52 -4.40
C ARG A 86 -0.13 13.75 -3.75
N LYS A 87 0.78 13.55 -2.80
CA LYS A 87 1.52 14.67 -2.20
C LYS A 87 2.34 15.43 -3.25
N LEU A 88 3.12 14.72 -4.05
CA LEU A 88 3.91 15.32 -5.13
C LEU A 88 3.03 16.04 -6.15
N PHE A 89 1.87 15.47 -6.48
CA PHE A 89 0.90 16.08 -7.40
C PHE A 89 0.35 17.40 -6.85
N ASN A 90 -0.06 17.43 -5.58
CA ASN A 90 -0.52 18.67 -4.94
C ASN A 90 0.57 19.74 -4.81
N GLU A 91 1.84 19.36 -4.96
CA GLU A 91 3.01 20.23 -4.94
C GLU A 91 3.51 20.56 -6.36
N ASP A 92 2.76 20.18 -7.42
CA ASP A 92 3.10 20.33 -8.83
C ASP A 92 4.45 19.68 -9.23
N ASN A 93 4.83 18.61 -8.52
CA ASN A 93 6.12 17.92 -8.64
C ASN A 93 5.98 16.44 -9.06
N LEU A 94 4.78 15.97 -9.39
CA LEU A 94 4.58 14.59 -9.86
C LEU A 94 4.87 14.52 -11.36
N THR A 95 6.10 14.16 -11.73
CA THR A 95 6.47 13.83 -13.11
C THR A 95 6.39 12.32 -13.34
N THR A 96 6.42 11.90 -14.61
CA THR A 96 6.51 10.47 -14.99
C THR A 96 7.71 9.79 -14.32
N GLU A 97 8.87 10.46 -14.26
CA GLU A 97 10.06 9.93 -13.59
C GLU A 97 9.86 9.82 -12.08
N ALA A 98 9.12 10.75 -11.47
CA ALA A 98 8.77 10.67 -10.05
C ALA A 98 7.81 9.50 -9.77
N ILE A 99 6.85 9.24 -10.66
CA ILE A 99 5.96 8.07 -10.58
C ILE A 99 6.80 6.79 -10.66
N HIS A 100 7.67 6.66 -11.66
CA HIS A 100 8.58 5.54 -11.83
C HIS A 100 9.45 5.31 -10.58
N ALA A 101 10.07 6.38 -10.07
CA ALA A 101 10.91 6.32 -8.88
C ALA A 101 10.13 5.83 -7.67
N VAL A 102 8.93 6.38 -7.42
CA VAL A 102 8.09 5.96 -6.29
C VAL A 102 7.65 4.50 -6.44
N MET A 103 7.31 4.03 -7.64
CA MET A 103 6.87 2.65 -7.89
C MET A 103 8.00 1.62 -7.78
N SER A 104 9.22 2.02 -8.18
CA SER A 104 10.42 1.17 -8.15
C SER A 104 11.00 0.98 -6.75
N GLU A 105 10.59 1.78 -5.78
CA GLU A 105 11.03 1.59 -4.39
C GLU A 105 10.61 0.22 -3.85
N GLU A 106 11.57 -0.48 -3.22
CA GLU A 106 11.29 -1.73 -2.52
C GLU A 106 10.23 -1.51 -1.44
N LYS A 107 9.09 -2.17 -1.62
CA LYS A 107 8.02 -2.09 -0.64
C LYS A 107 8.49 -2.81 0.65
N PRO A 108 8.18 -2.31 1.86
CA PRO A 108 8.59 -2.96 3.11
C PRO A 108 8.09 -4.40 3.27
N ASN A 109 6.97 -4.72 2.61
CA ASN A 109 6.41 -6.07 2.52
C ASN A 109 7.05 -6.94 1.43
N GLN A 110 7.86 -6.37 0.54
CA GLN A 110 8.64 -7.08 -0.49
C GLN A 110 10.09 -7.37 -0.07
N LYS A 111 10.57 -6.82 1.06
CA LYS A 111 11.83 -7.29 1.64
C LYS A 111 11.73 -8.76 1.96
N GLU A 112 12.66 -9.56 1.42
CA GLU A 112 12.69 -11.00 1.65
C GLU A 112 12.84 -11.27 3.16
N LYS A 113 11.82 -11.88 3.76
CA LYS A 113 11.82 -12.27 5.17
C LYS A 113 12.06 -13.76 5.27
N ILE A 114 13.20 -14.15 5.82
CA ILE A 114 13.44 -15.54 6.19
C ILE A 114 12.61 -15.86 7.44
N VAL A 115 11.56 -16.67 7.28
CA VAL A 115 10.75 -17.16 8.41
C VAL A 115 11.37 -18.43 8.96
N LEU A 116 11.97 -18.34 10.14
CA LEU A 116 12.47 -19.49 10.87
C LEU A 116 11.47 -19.96 11.92
N ARG A 117 11.27 -21.27 12.02
CA ARG A 117 10.45 -21.85 13.09
C ARG A 117 11.15 -21.72 14.44
N GLY A 118 10.56 -20.96 15.35
CA GLY A 118 11.18 -20.61 16.64
C GLY A 118 11.54 -21.81 17.52
N ASP A 119 10.74 -22.88 17.51
CA ASP A 119 11.02 -24.13 18.22
C ASP A 119 12.27 -24.83 17.67
N ARG A 120 12.41 -24.91 16.34
CA ARG A 120 13.59 -25.49 15.67
C ARG A 120 14.84 -24.66 15.94
N VAL A 121 14.74 -23.34 15.83
CA VAL A 121 15.86 -22.43 16.12
C VAL A 121 16.26 -22.54 17.59
N ARG A 122 15.30 -22.53 18.52
CA ARG A 122 15.58 -22.54 19.96
C ARG A 122 16.36 -23.77 20.42
N GLN A 123 16.15 -24.92 19.78
CA GLN A 123 16.88 -26.17 20.06
C GLN A 123 18.38 -26.08 19.73
N LEU A 124 18.76 -25.21 18.79
CA LEU A 124 20.15 -25.00 18.37
C LEU A 124 20.86 -23.91 19.21
N ILE A 125 20.10 -23.08 19.91
CA ILE A 125 20.65 -21.96 20.68
C ILE A 125 21.00 -22.42 22.11
N PRO A 126 22.22 -22.14 22.60
CA PRO A 126 22.60 -22.40 23.98
C PRO A 126 21.58 -21.89 25.00
N LYS A 127 21.31 -22.68 26.05
CA LYS A 127 20.25 -22.36 27.04
C LYS A 127 20.51 -21.07 27.82
N ASN A 128 21.78 -20.65 27.94
CA ASN A 128 22.20 -19.42 28.60
C ASN A 128 21.96 -18.15 27.76
N ILE A 129 21.57 -18.28 26.48
CA ILE A 129 21.19 -17.13 25.65
C ILE A 129 19.69 -16.86 25.83
N PRO A 130 19.30 -15.65 26.26
CA PRO A 130 17.91 -15.25 26.38
C PRO A 130 17.18 -15.25 25.03
N VAL A 131 15.86 -15.46 25.06
CA VAL A 131 15.02 -15.43 23.85
C VAL A 131 15.15 -14.09 23.11
N SER A 132 15.32 -12.97 23.82
CA SER A 132 15.53 -11.64 23.25
C SER A 132 16.81 -11.50 22.43
N GLN A 133 17.77 -12.41 22.58
CA GLN A 133 19.04 -12.42 21.83
C GLN A 133 19.07 -13.50 20.74
N THR A 134 17.92 -14.13 20.46
CA THR A 134 17.81 -15.20 19.46
C THR A 134 18.24 -14.73 18.07
N GLU A 135 17.76 -13.56 17.65
CA GLU A 135 18.07 -12.98 16.33
C GLU A 135 19.58 -12.74 16.16
N ASP A 136 20.19 -12.03 17.12
CA ASP A 136 21.63 -11.77 17.14
C ASP A 136 22.47 -13.05 17.08
N PHE A 137 22.06 -14.10 17.80
CA PHE A 137 22.78 -15.37 17.78
C PHE A 137 22.68 -16.05 16.41
N VAL A 138 21.49 -16.09 15.81
CA VAL A 138 21.28 -16.67 14.47
C VAL A 138 22.10 -15.91 13.43
N TYR A 139 22.07 -14.57 13.49
CA TYR A 139 22.85 -13.74 12.58
C TYR A 139 24.36 -14.03 12.68
N LYS A 140 24.92 -14.06 13.90
CA LYS A 140 26.34 -14.36 14.14
C LYS A 140 26.73 -15.77 13.69
N ALA A 141 25.84 -16.75 13.85
CA ALA A 141 26.08 -18.11 13.38
C ALA A 141 26.17 -18.18 11.85
N LEU A 142 25.28 -17.47 11.15
CA LEU A 142 25.33 -17.34 9.68
C LEU A 142 26.57 -16.59 9.22
N GLU A 143 26.96 -15.51 9.91
CA GLU A 143 28.18 -14.76 9.60
C GLU A 143 29.45 -15.63 9.74
N HIS A 144 29.53 -16.41 10.81
CA HIS A 144 30.63 -17.36 11.02
C HIS A 144 30.70 -18.42 9.91
N TYR A 145 29.54 -18.97 9.53
CA TYR A 145 29.46 -19.95 8.45
C TYR A 145 29.89 -19.33 7.12
N ASN A 146 29.42 -18.12 6.79
CA ASN A 146 29.80 -17.42 5.57
C ASN A 146 31.32 -17.17 5.47
N LYS A 147 31.98 -16.80 6.57
CA LYS A 147 33.45 -16.65 6.61
C LYS A 147 34.15 -17.98 6.34
N PHE A 148 33.70 -19.06 6.99
CA PHE A 148 34.29 -20.39 6.81
C PHE A 148 34.23 -20.93 5.36
N PHE A 149 33.26 -20.54 4.55
CA PHE A 149 33.15 -20.99 3.15
C PHE A 149 33.80 -20.05 2.13
N ASN A 150 34.14 -18.82 2.52
CA ASN A 150 34.75 -17.83 1.62
C ASN A 150 36.23 -17.56 1.93
N ASP A 151 36.79 -18.22 2.94
CA ASP A 151 38.23 -18.36 3.22
C ASP A 151 38.75 -19.70 2.65
#